data_AF-A0A954WSE7-F1
#
_entry.id   AF-A0A954WSE7-F1
#
_cell.length_a   1.000
_cell.length_b   1.000
_cell.length_c   1.000
_cell.angle_alpha   90.00
_cell.angle_beta   90.00
_cell.angle_gamma   90.00
#
_symmetry.space_group_name_H-M   'P 1'
#
loop_
_entity.id
_entity.type
_entity.pdbx_description
1 polymer ?
#
loop_
_entity_poly.entity_id
_entity_poly.type
_entity_poly.pdbx_seq_one_letter_code
_entity_poly.pdbx_strand_id
1 'polypeptide(L)'
;MNALGEFRIKTAFLVICACLLSVACVSAQDKVQLESDSVERDYSDELPRIPATTPEDSLSKFQIADGFRIELAAYEPLVTDPIAMSFDEFGRLYVVCMRGYS
;
A
#
# COMPACT_ATOMS: atom_id res chain seq x y z
N MET A 1 -33.66 50.19 25.60
CA MET A 1 -33.70 48.93 26.38
C MET A 1 -33.62 47.69 25.48
N ASN A 2 -32.81 47.66 24.40
CA ASN A 2 -32.88 46.56 23.41
C ASN A 2 -31.52 45.87 23.12
N ALA A 3 -30.43 46.20 23.82
CA ALA A 3 -29.12 45.57 23.55
C ALA A 3 -28.99 44.13 24.10
N LEU A 4 -29.76 43.78 25.14
CA LEU A 4 -29.72 42.45 25.76
C LEU A 4 -30.55 41.38 25.01
N GLY A 5 -31.47 41.80 24.13
CA GLY A 5 -32.31 40.89 23.34
C GLY A 5 -31.59 40.35 22.11
N GLU A 6 -30.87 41.22 21.37
CA GLU A 6 -30.16 40.84 20.16
C GLU A 6 -28.99 39.87 20.41
N PHE A 7 -28.33 40.00 21.56
CA PHE A 7 -27.20 39.13 21.92
C PHE A 7 -27.64 37.70 22.21
N ARG A 8 -28.82 37.52 22.83
CA ARG A 8 -29.41 36.20 23.15
C ARG A 8 -29.95 35.48 21.91
N ILE A 9 -30.47 36.23 20.93
CA ILE A 9 -30.95 35.67 19.65
C ILE A 9 -29.78 35.20 18.79
N LYS A 10 -28.69 35.99 18.72
CA LYS A 10 -27.49 35.63 17.94
C LYS A 10 -26.77 34.41 18.52
N THR A 11 -26.67 34.29 19.85
CA THR A 11 -26.09 33.11 20.50
C THR A 11 -26.97 31.87 20.36
N ALA A 12 -28.30 32.00 20.47
CA ALA A 12 -29.21 30.89 20.22
C ALA A 12 -29.14 30.38 18.77
N PHE A 13 -29.07 31.29 17.79
CA PHE A 13 -28.96 30.94 16.38
C PHE A 13 -27.62 30.27 16.06
N LEU A 14 -26.53 30.75 16.67
CA LEU A 14 -25.20 30.17 16.52
C LEU A 14 -25.12 28.74 17.10
N VAL A 15 -25.72 28.51 18.28
CA VAL A 15 -25.77 27.18 18.91
C VAL A 15 -26.65 26.21 18.11
N ILE A 16 -27.80 26.66 17.59
CA ILE A 16 -28.68 25.81 16.76
C ILE A 16 -28.00 25.44 15.45
N CYS A 17 -27.32 26.38 14.77
CA CYS A 17 -26.53 26.08 13.57
C CYS A 17 -25.40 25.09 13.86
N ALA A 18 -24.69 25.23 15.00
CA ALA A 18 -23.62 24.32 15.38
C ALA A 18 -24.14 22.91 15.68
N CYS A 19 -25.30 22.78 16.34
CA CYS A 19 -25.95 21.50 16.61
C CYS A 19 -26.52 20.84 15.34
N LEU A 20 -27.05 21.62 14.39
CA LEU A 20 -27.52 21.08 13.11
C LEU A 20 -26.36 20.59 12.24
N LEU A 21 -25.22 21.28 12.28
CA LEU A 21 -24.02 20.89 11.54
C LEU A 21 -23.40 19.59 12.07
N SER A 22 -23.40 19.38 13.39
CA SER A 22 -22.89 18.14 13.98
C SER A 22 -23.81 16.93 13.73
N VAL A 23 -25.13 17.12 13.71
CA VAL A 23 -26.09 16.05 13.38
C VAL A 23 -25.97 15.62 11.90
N ALA A 24 -25.75 16.57 10.98
CA ALA A 24 -25.51 16.26 9.57
C ALA A 24 -24.21 15.47 9.34
N CYS A 25 -23.19 15.72 10.17
CA CYS A 25 -21.92 15.00 10.10
C CYS A 25 -22.07 13.52 10.50
N VAL A 26 -22.92 13.21 11.49
CA VAL A 26 -23.16 11.83 11.95
C VAL A 26 -23.88 10.99 10.90
N SER A 27 -24.79 11.56 10.12
CA SER A 27 -25.49 10.85 9.04
C SER A 27 -24.65 10.62 7.78
N ALA A 28 -23.46 11.24 7.65
CA ALA A 28 -22.56 11.03 6.51
C ALA A 28 -21.64 9.81 6.68
N GLN A 29 -21.62 9.18 7.86
CA GLN A 29 -20.89 7.93 8.10
C GLN A 29 -21.75 6.72 7.74
N ASP A 30 -22.27 6.67 6.51
CA ASP A 30 -22.91 5.47 6.00
C ASP A 30 -21.85 4.58 5.31
N LYS A 31 -21.30 3.69 6.14
CA LYS A 31 -20.86 2.32 5.82
C LYS A 31 -19.75 2.15 4.78
N VAL A 32 -18.50 2.12 5.28
CA VAL A 32 -17.53 1.13 4.76
C VAL A 32 -18.04 -0.24 5.22
N GLN A 33 -18.84 -0.91 4.38
CA GLN A 33 -19.10 -2.34 4.56
C GLN A 33 -17.78 -3.06 4.33
N LEU A 34 -17.16 -3.53 5.41
CA LEU A 34 -16.12 -4.54 5.33
C LEU A 34 -16.78 -5.81 4.81
N GLU A 35 -16.76 -6.00 3.49
CA GLU A 35 -17.00 -7.32 2.92
C GLU A 35 -16.02 -8.29 3.59
N SER A 36 -16.56 -9.38 4.14
CA SER A 36 -15.76 -10.39 4.80
C SER A 36 -14.84 -11.03 3.78
N ASP A 37 -13.54 -11.05 4.07
CA ASP A 37 -12.57 -11.82 3.31
C ASP A 37 -13.06 -13.28 3.22
N SER A 38 -13.33 -13.72 1.99
CA SER A 38 -13.84 -15.05 1.67
C SER A 38 -13.14 -15.55 0.41
N VAL A 39 -13.04 -16.87 0.28
CA VAL A 39 -12.35 -17.52 -0.84
C VAL A 39 -13.05 -17.21 -2.17
N GLU A 40 -14.36 -16.99 -2.12
CA GLU A 40 -15.21 -16.70 -3.27
C GLU A 40 -15.17 -15.23 -3.72
N ARG A 41 -14.53 -14.33 -2.97
CA ARG A 41 -14.44 -12.91 -3.32
C ARG A 41 -13.51 -12.70 -4.52
N ASP A 42 -13.97 -11.96 -5.51
CA ASP A 42 -13.17 -11.59 -6.67
C ASP A 42 -12.35 -10.34 -6.36
N TYR A 43 -11.03 -10.50 -6.33
CA TYR A 43 -10.06 -9.44 -6.05
C TYR A 43 -9.46 -8.82 -7.32
N SER A 44 -9.95 -9.18 -8.51
CA SER A 44 -9.34 -8.78 -9.78
C SER A 44 -9.23 -7.27 -9.97
N ASP A 45 -10.21 -6.50 -9.47
CA ASP A 45 -10.20 -5.03 -9.55
C ASP A 45 -9.27 -4.38 -8.52
N GLU A 46 -9.00 -5.05 -7.40
CA GLU A 46 -8.14 -4.56 -6.31
C GLU A 46 -6.66 -4.94 -6.50
N LEU A 47 -6.39 -6.01 -7.26
CA LEU A 47 -5.05 -6.57 -7.47
C LEU A 47 -4.62 -6.48 -8.95
N PRO A 48 -4.35 -5.26 -9.46
CA PRO A 48 -3.88 -5.10 -10.83
C PRO A 48 -2.55 -5.82 -11.03
N ARG A 49 -2.42 -6.57 -12.14
CA ARG A 49 -1.16 -7.24 -12.48
C ARG A 49 -0.09 -6.21 -12.82
N ILE A 50 1.02 -6.25 -12.09
CA ILE A 50 2.19 -5.42 -12.35
C ILE A 50 3.00 -6.08 -13.47
N PRO A 51 3.37 -5.34 -14.53
CA PRO A 51 4.22 -5.89 -15.58
C PRO A 51 5.60 -6.26 -15.02
N ALA A 52 6.14 -7.39 -15.47
CA ALA A 52 7.49 -7.80 -15.13
C ALA A 52 8.51 -6.75 -15.60
N THR A 53 9.53 -6.49 -14.78
CA THR A 53 10.66 -5.64 -15.17
C THR A 53 11.74 -6.53 -15.78
N THR A 54 12.39 -6.05 -16.85
CA THR A 54 13.50 -6.78 -17.46
C THR A 54 14.69 -6.86 -16.46
N PRO A 55 15.55 -7.89 -16.57
CA PRO A 55 16.74 -7.99 -15.73
C PRO A 55 17.65 -6.75 -15.83
N GLU A 56 17.79 -6.18 -17.04
CA GLU A 56 18.62 -5.01 -17.30
C GLU A 56 18.04 -3.75 -16.65
N ASP A 57 16.74 -3.51 -16.79
CA ASP A 57 16.08 -2.32 -16.22
C ASP A 57 15.99 -2.39 -14.69
N SER A 58 15.99 -3.59 -14.12
CA SER A 58 15.87 -3.81 -12.68
C SER A 58 16.98 -3.14 -11.89
N LEU A 59 18.21 -3.10 -12.43
CA LEU A 59 19.37 -2.49 -11.76
C LEU A 59 19.14 -1.00 -11.46
N SER A 60 18.43 -0.28 -12.34
CA SER A 60 18.12 1.15 -12.18
C SER A 60 17.14 1.46 -11.03
N LYS A 61 16.41 0.44 -10.55
CA LYS A 61 15.38 0.59 -9.51
C LYS A 61 15.94 0.38 -8.09
N PHE A 62 17.16 -0.13 -7.95
CA PHE A 62 17.80 -0.32 -6.65
C PHE A 62 18.38 1.00 -6.12
N GLN A 63 18.24 1.21 -4.81
CA GLN A 63 18.98 2.25 -4.08
C GLN A 63 20.16 1.60 -3.40
N ILE A 64 21.36 2.15 -3.61
CA ILE A 64 22.63 1.55 -3.15
C ILE A 64 23.34 2.57 -2.27
N ALA A 65 23.98 2.10 -1.20
CA ALA A 65 24.80 2.94 -0.34
C ALA A 65 26.08 3.40 -1.05
N ASP A 66 26.59 4.58 -0.67
CA ASP A 66 27.81 5.14 -1.24
C ASP A 66 29.00 4.18 -1.08
N GLY A 67 29.79 4.04 -2.16
CA GLY A 67 30.97 3.15 -2.19
C GLY A 67 30.67 1.69 -2.55
N PHE A 68 29.41 1.32 -2.76
CA PHE A 68 29.01 -0.02 -3.22
C PHE A 68 28.57 -0.03 -4.69
N ARG A 69 28.58 -1.21 -5.31
CA ARG A 69 28.08 -1.46 -6.67
C ARG A 69 27.24 -2.72 -6.71
N ILE A 70 26.25 -2.76 -7.61
CA ILE A 70 25.43 -3.92 -7.89
C ILE A 70 25.62 -4.34 -9.35
N GLU A 71 25.63 -5.63 -9.61
CA GLU A 71 25.79 -6.21 -10.95
C GLU A 71 24.83 -7.40 -11.09
N LEU A 72 24.30 -7.62 -12.31
CA LEU A 72 23.45 -8.77 -12.60
C LEU A 72 24.31 -10.03 -12.75
N ALA A 73 24.18 -10.99 -11.83
CA ALA A 73 24.96 -12.23 -11.84
C ALA A 73 24.27 -13.38 -12.59
N ALA A 74 22.95 -13.54 -12.42
CA ALA A 74 22.14 -14.57 -13.04
C ALA A 74 20.66 -14.13 -13.10
N TYR A 75 19.93 -14.61 -14.10
CA TYR A 75 18.48 -14.40 -14.27
C TYR A 75 17.85 -15.62 -14.97
N GLU A 76 16.54 -15.59 -15.20
CA GLU A 76 15.83 -16.67 -15.88
C GLU A 76 16.37 -16.89 -17.32
N PRO A 77 16.52 -18.15 -17.78
CA PRO A 77 16.05 -19.39 -17.16
C PRO A 77 17.08 -20.07 -16.24
N LEU A 78 18.24 -19.44 -15.99
CA LEU A 78 19.32 -20.05 -15.21
C LEU A 78 18.94 -20.24 -13.73
N VAL A 79 18.17 -19.29 -13.18
CA VAL A 79 17.68 -19.29 -11.80
C VAL A 79 16.19 -18.94 -11.82
N THR A 80 15.39 -19.65 -11.03
CA THR A 80 13.95 -19.40 -10.85
C THR A 80 13.60 -19.58 -9.37
N ASP A 81 12.85 -18.64 -8.79
CA ASP A 81 12.45 -18.64 -7.38
C ASP A 81 13.61 -18.95 -6.40
N PRO A 82 14.67 -18.10 -6.38
CA PRO A 82 15.84 -18.32 -5.52
C PRO A 82 15.49 -18.13 -4.04
N ILE A 83 15.82 -19.13 -3.20
CA ILE A 83 15.62 -19.08 -1.75
C ILE A 83 16.91 -18.79 -0.99
N ALA A 84 18.00 -19.49 -1.33
CA ALA A 84 19.27 -19.40 -0.63
C ALA A 84 20.44 -19.55 -1.60
N MET A 85 21.57 -18.93 -1.27
CA MET A 85 22.80 -19.03 -2.07
C MET A 85 24.05 -19.07 -1.20
N SER A 86 25.11 -19.72 -1.70
CA SER A 86 26.42 -19.77 -1.03
C SER A 86 27.55 -19.97 -2.04
N PHE A 87 28.74 -19.48 -1.69
CA PHE A 87 29.97 -19.71 -2.45
C PHE A 87 30.77 -20.85 -1.83
N ASP A 88 31.37 -21.69 -2.67
CA ASP A 88 32.31 -22.73 -2.22
C ASP A 88 33.76 -22.23 -2.17
N GLU A 89 34.69 -23.09 -1.75
CA GLU A 89 36.13 -22.77 -1.66
C GLU A 89 36.79 -22.48 -3.02
N PHE A 90 36.14 -22.81 -4.13
CA PHE A 90 36.60 -22.52 -5.49
C PHE A 90 35.95 -21.27 -6.08
N GLY A 91 35.13 -20.54 -5.30
CA GLY A 91 34.45 -19.33 -5.73
C GLY A 91 33.23 -19.56 -6.64
N ARG A 92 32.69 -20.78 -6.67
CA ARG A 92 31.48 -21.10 -7.44
C ARG A 92 30.24 -20.73 -6.63
N LEU A 93 29.29 -20.04 -7.25
CA LEU A 93 28.01 -19.69 -6.63
C LEU A 93 26.99 -20.81 -6.82
N TYR A 94 26.46 -21.34 -5.72
CA TYR A 94 25.36 -22.30 -5.70
C TYR A 94 24.08 -21.61 -5.24
N VAL A 95 22.96 -21.87 -5.92
CA VAL A 95 21.65 -21.27 -5.63
C VAL A 95 20.59 -22.36 -5.51
N VAL A 96 19.80 -22.31 -4.44
CA VAL A 96 18.63 -23.19 -4.22
C VAL A 96 17.41 -22.52 -4.84
N CYS A 97 16.75 -23.23 -5.76
CA CYS A 97 15.57 -22.77 -6.50
C CYS A 97 14.34 -23.59 -6.07
N MET A 98 13.22 -22.94 -5.74
CA MET A 98 11.97 -23.64 -5.42
C MET A 98 11.16 -23.88 -6.70
N ARG A 99 11.18 -25.11 -7.21
CA ARG A 99 10.42 -25.46 -8.42
C ARG A 99 9.06 -26.03 -8.02
N GLY A 100 7.98 -25.28 -8.21
CA GLY A 100 6.61 -25.78 -8.02
C GLY A 100 5.63 -24.88 -7.27
N TYR A 101 5.99 -23.63 -6.97
CA TYR A 101 5.07 -22.63 -6.43
C TYR A 101 4.91 -21.53 -7.49
N SER A 102 3.98 -21.69 -8.41
CA SER A 102 3.72 -20.73 -9.50
C SER A 102 2.24 -20.57 -9.74
#